data_AF-A0A6I2UML4-F1
#
_entry.id   AF-A0A6I2UML4-F1
#
_cell.length_a   1.000
_cell.length_b   1.000
_cell.length_c   1.000
_cell.angle_alpha   90.00
_cell.angle_beta   90.00
_cell.angle_gamma   90.00
#
_symmetry.space_group_name_H-M   'P 1'
#
loop_
_entity.id
_entity.type
_entity.pdbx_description
1 polymer ?
#
loop_
_entity_poly.entity_id
_entity_poly.type
_entity_poly.pdbx_seq_one_letter_code
_entity_poly.pdbx_strand_id
1 'polypeptide(L)'
;MYAIAFDLKIDDLKKEYGDPYNRAYDEVRQELEALGFEWTQGSVYINSSEKDSLTTVYKAINKLSRIDWFKNSVRDIRAFKVEDWSDFTEIVRGE
;
A
#
# COMPACT_ATOMS: atom_id res chain seq x y z
N MET A 1 -3.88 15.04 -1.21
CA MET A 1 -3.93 13.62 -0.77
C MET A 1 -2.65 12.91 -1.21
N TYR A 2 -2.33 11.75 -0.64
CA TYR A 2 -1.18 10.94 -1.08
C TYR A 2 -1.58 9.49 -1.28
N ALA A 3 -0.98 8.84 -2.26
CA ALA A 3 -1.12 7.41 -2.50
C ALA A 3 0.21 6.68 -2.31
N ILE A 4 0.16 5.45 -1.81
CA ILE A 4 1.28 4.51 -1.83
C ILE A 4 0.86 3.33 -2.70
N ALA A 5 1.71 2.97 -3.66
CA ALA A 5 1.59 1.73 -4.40
C ALA A 5 2.86 0.92 -4.25
N PHE A 6 2.72 -0.39 -4.09
CA PHE A 6 3.86 -1.30 -4.06
C PHE A 6 3.58 -2.58 -4.85
N ASP A 7 4.64 -3.31 -5.14
CA ASP A 7 4.56 -4.60 -5.77
C ASP A 7 5.59 -5.55 -5.14
N LEU A 8 5.17 -6.80 -4.94
CA LEU A 8 5.97 -7.85 -4.32
C LEU A 8 6.31 -8.93 -5.35
N LYS A 9 7.56 -9.39 -5.33
CA LYS A 9 7.97 -10.57 -6.09
C LYS A 9 7.54 -11.83 -5.35
N ILE A 10 6.54 -12.52 -5.88
CA ILE A 10 5.91 -13.70 -5.24
C ILE A 10 6.92 -14.81 -4.91
N ASP A 11 7.91 -15.04 -5.77
CA ASP A 11 8.95 -16.06 -5.52
C ASP A 11 9.81 -15.75 -4.30
N ASP A 12 10.05 -14.48 -4.01
CA ASP A 12 10.81 -14.06 -2.83
C ASP A 12 9.87 -14.00 -1.62
N LEU A 13 8.64 -13.52 -1.80
CA LEU A 13 7.62 -13.52 -0.75
C LEU A 13 7.36 -14.91 -0.18
N LYS A 14 7.25 -15.93 -1.03
CA LYS A 14 7.09 -17.33 -0.57
C LYS A 14 8.26 -17.84 0.25
N LYS A 15 9.48 -17.37 -0.03
CA LYS A 15 10.69 -17.77 0.72
C LYS A 15 10.79 -17.03 2.04
N GLU A 16 10.46 -15.73 2.05
CA GLU A 16 10.67 -14.84 3.19
C GLU A 16 9.50 -14.87 4.18
N TYR A 17 8.27 -15.05 3.70
CA TYR A 17 7.05 -15.09 4.52
C TYR A 17 6.51 -16.52 4.73
N GLY A 18 6.67 -17.38 3.72
CA GLY A 18 6.13 -18.75 3.71
C GLY A 18 4.77 -18.87 3.02
N ASP A 19 4.28 -20.11 2.93
CA ASP A 19 2.98 -20.44 2.37
C ASP A 19 1.98 -20.79 3.50
N PRO A 20 0.78 -20.19 3.53
CA PRO A 20 0.20 -19.35 2.47
C PRO A 20 0.60 -17.86 2.62
N TYR A 21 1.12 -17.26 1.54
CA TYR A 21 1.68 -15.90 1.54
C TYR A 21 0.63 -14.77 1.49
N ASN A 22 -0.65 -15.08 1.28
CA ASN A 22 -1.70 -14.07 1.13
C ASN A 22 -1.86 -13.19 2.38
N ARG A 23 -1.58 -13.72 3.57
CA ARG A 23 -1.63 -12.97 4.84
C ARG A 23 -0.63 -11.81 4.89
N ALA A 24 0.44 -11.87 4.10
CA ALA A 24 1.40 -10.79 4.00
C ALA A 24 0.75 -9.48 3.51
N TYR A 25 -0.20 -9.56 2.58
CA TYR A 25 -0.93 -8.39 2.10
C TYR A 25 -1.87 -7.83 3.18
N ASP A 26 -2.48 -8.69 4.00
CA ASP A 26 -3.32 -8.27 5.13
C ASP A 26 -2.50 -7.57 6.21
N GLU A 27 -1.28 -8.05 6.50
CA GLU A 27 -0.37 -7.38 7.45
C GLU A 27 0.02 -5.98 6.97
N VAL A 28 0.40 -5.83 5.69
CA VAL A 28 0.71 -4.51 5.12
C VAL A 28 -0.50 -3.59 5.15
N ARG A 29 -1.68 -4.12 4.84
CA ARG A 29 -2.93 -3.38 4.91
C ARG A 29 -3.16 -2.83 6.32
N GLN A 30 -3.06 -3.66 7.36
CA GLN A 30 -3.26 -3.23 8.74
C GLN A 30 -2.26 -2.15 9.16
N GLU A 31 -0.99 -2.29 8.78
CA GLU A 31 0.04 -1.31 9.11
C GLU A 31 -0.18 0.05 8.42
N LEU A 32 -0.71 0.04 7.19
CA LEU A 32 -1.06 1.26 6.45
C LEU A 32 -2.36 1.88 6.97
N GLU A 33 -3.40 1.08 7.26
CA GLU A 33 -4.67 1.54 7.84
C GLU A 33 -4.46 2.19 9.22
N ALA A 34 -3.55 1.65 10.05
CA ALA A 34 -3.18 2.25 11.33
C ALA A 34 -2.55 3.66 11.21
N LEU A 35 -2.02 3.99 10.02
CA LEU A 35 -1.48 5.30 9.69
C LEU A 35 -2.47 6.18 8.90
N GLY A 36 -3.72 5.73 8.76
CA GLY A 36 -4.78 6.45 8.07
C GLY A 36 -4.75 6.33 6.55
N PHE A 37 -4.03 5.34 6.00
CA PHE A 37 -4.15 4.99 4.59
C PHE A 37 -5.28 3.99 4.39
N GLU A 38 -6.21 4.32 3.50
CA GLU A 38 -7.33 3.46 3.11
C GLU A 38 -6.92 2.59 1.92
N TRP A 39 -7.26 1.30 1.97
CA TRP A 39 -7.06 0.39 0.85
C TRP A 39 -8.05 0.71 -0.28
N THR A 40 -7.56 0.80 -1.52
CA THR A 40 -8.40 1.06 -2.69
C THR A 40 -8.54 -0.16 -3.59
N GLN A 41 -7.43 -0.59 -4.19
CA GLN A 41 -7.38 -1.77 -5.05
C GLN A 41 -5.99 -2.40 -5.04
N GLY A 42 -5.92 -3.73 -5.03
CA GLY A 42 -4.65 -4.45 -5.04
C GLY A 42 -3.70 -3.95 -3.96
N SER A 43 -2.53 -3.47 -4.37
CA SER A 43 -1.49 -2.90 -3.49
C SER A 43 -1.45 -1.37 -3.51
N VAL A 44 -2.59 -0.72 -3.75
CA VAL A 44 -2.74 0.74 -3.74
C VAL A 44 -3.51 1.21 -2.51
N TYR A 45 -2.97 2.23 -1.86
CA TYR A 45 -3.48 2.80 -0.62
C TYR A 45 -3.48 4.32 -0.68
N ILE A 46 -4.52 4.97 -0.17
CA ILE A 46 -4.69 6.44 -0.22
C ILE A 46 -4.89 7.01 1.16
N ASN A 47 -4.19 8.11 1.44
CA ASN A 47 -4.47 8.96 2.58
C ASN A 47 -5.10 10.27 2.07
N SER A 48 -6.39 10.43 2.39
CA SER A 48 -7.19 11.60 2.01
C SER A 48 -7.02 12.80 2.94
N SER A 49 -6.20 12.69 4.00
CA SER A 49 -5.93 13.81 4.90
C SER A 49 -5.10 14.90 4.22
N GLU A 50 -5.54 16.15 4.34
CA GLU A 50 -4.76 17.31 3.89
C GLU A 50 -3.68 17.72 4.89
N LYS A 51 -3.85 17.38 6.18
CA LYS A 51 -2.89 17.71 7.25
C LYS A 51 -1.81 16.62 7.35
N ASP A 52 -0.56 17.04 7.39
CA ASP A 52 0.64 16.21 7.65
C ASP A 52 0.85 15.04 6.67
N SER A 53 0.31 15.13 5.46
CA SER A 53 0.23 13.99 4.55
C SER A 53 1.58 13.43 4.10
N LEU A 54 2.57 14.28 3.82
CA LEU A 54 3.93 13.80 3.49
C LEU A 54 4.63 13.16 4.71
N THR A 55 4.43 13.70 5.91
CA THR A 55 4.94 13.11 7.16
C THR A 55 4.37 11.71 7.37
N THR A 56 3.08 11.52 7.09
CA THR A 56 2.40 10.23 7.19
C THR A 56 2.91 9.23 6.15
N VAL A 57 3.22 9.67 4.93
CA VAL A 57 3.95 8.85 3.93
C VAL A 57 5.30 8.40 4.47
N TYR A 58 6.11 9.31 5.02
CA TYR A 58 7.41 8.93 5.60
C TYR A 58 7.28 7.94 6.76
N LYS A 59 6.26 8.09 7.61
CA LYS A 59 5.97 7.13 8.69
C LYS A 59 5.64 5.75 8.12
N ALA A 60 4.82 5.67 7.07
CA ALA A 60 4.48 4.42 6.39
C ALA A 60 5.72 3.74 5.79
N ILE A 61 6.54 4.48 5.03
CA ILE A 61 7.76 3.92 4.44
C ILE A 61 8.74 3.43 5.51
N ASN A 62 8.94 4.20 6.60
CA ASN A 62 9.79 3.79 7.71
C ASN A 62 9.24 2.59 8.49
N LYS A 63 7.92 2.41 8.53
CA LYS A 63 7.30 1.25 9.16
C LYS A 63 7.47 0.00 8.29
N LEU A 64 7.19 0.10 6.99
CA LEU A 64 7.35 -0.98 6.02
C LEU A 64 8.81 -1.41 5.86
N SER A 65 9.76 -0.49 5.92
CA SER A 65 11.20 -0.81 5.80
C SER A 65 11.74 -1.64 6.97
N ARG A 66 11.00 -1.75 8.07
CA ARG A 66 11.35 -2.56 9.25
C ARG A 66 10.75 -3.96 9.20
N ILE A 67 9.92 -4.26 8.20
CA ILE A 67 9.32 -5.58 8.01
C ILE A 67 10.26 -6.39 7.11
N ASP A 68 10.94 -7.38 7.70
CA ASP A 68 12.03 -8.11 7.02
C ASP A 68 11.55 -8.85 5.77
N TRP A 69 10.43 -9.55 5.85
CA TRP A 69 9.89 -10.24 4.69
C TRP A 69 9.45 -9.27 3.59
N PHE A 70 8.98 -8.07 3.97
CA PHE A 70 8.51 -7.07 3.02
C PHE A 70 9.69 -6.45 2.27
N LYS A 71 10.74 -5.99 2.98
CA LYS A 71 11.91 -5.39 2.36
C LYS A 71 12.66 -6.37 1.44
N ASN A 72 12.64 -7.67 1.76
CA ASN A 72 13.29 -8.70 0.95
C ASN A 72 12.43 -9.16 -0.24
N SER A 73 11.13 -8.83 -0.25
CA SER A 73 10.19 -9.24 -1.30
C SER A 73 9.71 -8.08 -2.19
N VAL A 74 9.96 -6.83 -1.80
CA VAL A 74 9.53 -5.65 -2.56
C VAL A 74 10.25 -5.59 -3.90
N ARG A 75 9.47 -5.49 -4.99
CA ARG A 75 9.99 -5.24 -6.35
C ARG A 75 9.99 -3.75 -6.66
N ASP A 76 8.93 -3.04 -6.29
CA ASP A 76 8.79 -1.59 -6.47
C ASP A 76 7.89 -1.03 -5.36
N ILE A 77 8.17 0.19 -4.90
CA ILE A 77 7.30 0.94 -3.98
C ILE A 77 7.42 2.42 -4.30
N ARG A 78 6.28 3.11 -4.45
CA ARG A 78 6.20 4.53 -4.82
C ARG A 78 5.14 5.24 -4.01
N ALA A 79 5.39 6.51 -3.75
CA ALA A 79 4.40 7.43 -3.22
C ALA A 79 4.08 8.50 -4.27
N PHE A 80 2.82 8.91 -4.32
CA PHE A 80 2.31 9.89 -5.26
C PHE A 80 1.60 10.99 -4.49
N LYS A 81 1.85 12.24 -4.85
CA LYS A 81 0.93 13.32 -4.49
C LYS A 81 -0.25 13.24 -5.46
N VAL A 82 -1.43 13.01 -4.93
CA VAL A 82 -2.66 12.95 -5.71
C VAL A 82 -3.37 14.29 -5.54
N GLU A 83 -3.67 14.95 -6.66
CA GLU A 83 -4.43 16.19 -6.67
C GLU A 83 -5.92 15.88 -6.69
N ASP A 84 -6.35 14.98 -7.58
CA ASP A 84 -7.73 14.53 -7.72
C ASP A 84 -7.82 13.00 -7.77
N TRP A 85 -8.90 12.44 -7.22
CA TRP A 85 -9.21 11.03 -7.25
C TRP A 85 -10.66 10.81 -7.65
N SER A 86 -10.88 10.12 -8.79
CA SER A 86 -12.20 9.86 -9.35
C SER A 86 -12.39 8.37 -9.59
N ASP A 87 -13.49 7.82 -9.07
CA ASP A 87 -13.90 6.44 -9.35
C ASP A 87 -14.87 6.42 -10.54
N PHE A 88 -14.47 5.75 -11.63
CA PHE A 88 -15.27 5.60 -12.84
C PHE A 88 -15.94 4.22 -12.94
N THR A 89 -15.91 3.40 -11.89
CA THR A 89 -16.38 2.01 -11.92
C THR A 89 -17.84 1.90 -12.36
N GLU A 90 -18.74 2.66 -11.74
CA GLU A 90 -20.18 2.65 -12.09
C GLU A 90 -20.41 3.11 -13.53
N ILE A 91 -19.74 4.19 -13.95
CA ILE A 91 -19.82 4.73 -15.32
C ILE A 91 -19.39 3.68 -16.36
N VAL A 92 -18.31 2.93 -16.09
CA VAL A 92 -17.81 1.88 -16.99
C VAL A 92 -18.73 0.66 -17.00
N ARG A 93 -19.37 0.34 -15.87
CA ARG A 93 -20.36 -0.75 -15.78
C ARG A 93 -21.70 -0.40 -16.43
N GLY A 94 -22.00 0.89 -16.56
CA GLY A 94 -23.30 1.37 -17.05
C GLY A 94 -24.42 1.20 -16.02
N GLU A 95 -24.07 1.27 -14.73
CA GLU A 95 -24.99 1.20 -13.58
C GLU A 95 -25.44 2.61 -13.13
#